data_AF-A0A954LE93-F1
#
_entry.id   AF-A0A954LE93-F1
#
_cell.length_a   1.000
_cell.length_b   1.000
_cell.length_c   1.000
_cell.angle_alpha   90.00
_cell.angle_beta   90.00
_cell.angle_gamma   90.00
#
_symmetry.space_group_name_H-M   'P 1'
#
loop_
_entity.id
_entity.type
_entity.pdbx_description
1 polymer ?
#
loop_
_entity_poly.entity_id
_entity_poly.type
_entity_poly.pdbx_seq_one_letter_code
_entity_poly.pdbx_strand_id
1 'polypeptide(L)'
;MIPTRLLIALVACLAVPLLLGGVDRTIVDVALVANLLLLCVAITDLLISPTPRRVQVERSVSEVLSVGADNPAVLVFQNRNTRAVEATVHDDAGPLCRTSKLPQTMVLKPWETVSMHYSVQP
;
A
#
# COMPACT_ATOMS: atom_id res chain seq x y z
N MET A 1 0.33 6.14 4.26
CA MET A 1 1.81 6.01 4.17
C MET A 1 2.38 6.40 5.51
N ILE A 2 3.30 5.60 6.08
CA ILE A 2 4.15 6.05 7.19
C ILE A 2 5.29 6.85 6.53
N PRO A 3 5.55 8.12 6.92
CA PRO A 3 6.65 8.89 6.34
C PRO A 3 7.98 8.15 6.53
N THR A 4 8.81 8.11 5.48
CA THR A 4 10.10 7.43 5.55
C THR A 4 11.00 8.11 6.56
N ARG A 5 11.85 7.34 7.26
CA ARG A 5 12.80 7.88 8.25
C ARG A 5 13.68 9.00 7.66
N LEU A 6 14.02 8.89 6.37
CA LEU A 6 14.78 9.89 5.64
C LEU A 6 14.03 11.22 5.49
N LEU A 7 12.73 11.19 5.15
CA LEU A 7 11.91 12.40 5.04
C LEU A 7 11.82 13.12 6.41
N ILE A 8 11.60 12.36 7.48
CA ILE A 8 11.58 12.89 8.85
C ILE A 8 12.91 13.55 9.19
N ALA A 9 14.04 12.90 8.87
CA ALA A 9 15.37 13.46 9.13
C ALA A 9 15.63 14.75 8.33
N LEU A 10 15.21 14.80 7.06
CA LEU A 10 15.34 16.00 6.21
C LEU A 10 14.51 17.16 6.75
N VAL A 11 13.26 16.92 7.12
CA VAL A 11 12.40 17.95 7.74
C VAL A 11 13.01 18.44 9.05
N ALA A 12 13.48 17.54 9.92
CA ALA A 12 14.11 17.92 11.17
C ALA A 12 15.39 18.75 10.95
N CYS A 13 16.23 18.35 9.99
CA CYS A 13 17.44 19.07 9.64
C CYS A 13 17.14 20.49 9.12
N LEU A 14 16.14 20.63 8.25
CA LEU A 14 15.73 21.93 7.70
C LEU A 14 14.95 22.80 8.68
N ALA A 15 14.44 22.25 9.78
CA ALA A 15 13.84 23.01 10.87
C ALA A 15 14.89 23.70 11.76
N VAL A 16 16.11 23.15 11.88
CA VAL A 16 17.17 23.72 12.74
C VAL A 16 17.57 25.15 12.32
N PRO A 17 17.82 25.46 11.04
CA PRO A 17 18.13 26.83 10.61
C PRO A 17 16.98 27.81 10.84
N LEU A 18 15.73 27.36 10.73
CA LEU A 18 14.55 28.19 11.02
C LEU A 18 14.49 28.61 12.50
N LEU A 19 14.89 27.71 13.41
CA LEU A 19 14.99 28.01 14.85
C LEU A 19 16.11 29.02 15.17
N LEU A 20 17.14 29.09 14.33
CA LEU A 20 18.26 30.03 14.46
C LEU A 20 17.98 31.40 13.82
N GLY A 21 16.73 31.70 13.48
CA GLY A 21 16.37 32.89 12.70
C GLY A 21 16.63 34.25 13.34
N GLY A 22 17.05 34.28 14.61
CA GLY A 22 17.52 35.49 15.28
C GLY A 22 18.98 35.88 14.93
N VAL A 23 19.74 35.02 14.25
CA VAL A 23 21.17 35.25 13.96
C VAL A 23 21.36 36.00 12.63
N ASP A 24 20.72 35.54 11.55
CA ASP A 24 20.83 36.13 10.22
C ASP A 24 19.55 35.84 9.42
N ARG A 25 18.97 36.90 8.85
CA ARG A 25 17.74 36.81 8.04
C ARG A 25 17.94 36.03 6.75
N THR A 26 19.13 36.09 6.17
CA THR A 26 19.51 35.36 4.95
C THR A 26 19.44 33.85 5.18
N ILE A 27 19.86 33.38 6.36
CA ILE A 27 19.81 31.96 6.73
C ILE A 27 18.35 31.49 6.82
N VAL A 28 17.47 32.33 7.36
CA VAL A 28 16.02 32.04 7.44
C VAL A 28 15.41 31.93 6.06
N ASP A 29 15.69 32.89 5.17
CA ASP A 29 15.12 32.92 3.82
C ASP A 29 15.55 31.68 3.03
N VAL A 30 16.82 31.29 3.11
CA VAL A 30 17.34 30.07 2.49
C VAL A 30 16.67 28.82 3.06
N ALA A 31 16.53 28.73 4.39
CA ALA A 31 15.89 27.61 5.04
C ALA A 31 14.41 27.47 4.67
N LEU A 32 13.71 28.60 4.54
CA LEU A 32 12.31 28.62 4.13
C LEU A 32 12.14 28.14 2.69
N VAL A 33 12.97 28.60 1.76
CA VAL A 33 12.99 28.11 0.38
C VAL A 33 13.28 26.61 0.31
N ALA A 34 14.26 26.13 1.08
CA ALA A 34 14.61 24.71 1.13
C ALA A 34 13.45 23.84 1.68
N ASN A 35 12.75 24.29 2.73
CA ASN A 35 11.57 23.60 3.25
C ASN A 35 10.43 23.57 2.24
N LEU A 36 10.20 24.67 1.52
CA LEU A 36 9.17 24.74 0.48
C LEU A 36 9.48 23.74 -0.64
N LEU A 37 10.74 23.66 -1.07
CA LEU A 37 11.17 22.70 -2.08
C LEU A 37 11.00 21.25 -1.59
N LEU A 38 11.36 20.96 -0.34
CA LEU A 38 11.14 19.65 0.27
C LEU A 38 9.64 19.29 0.31
N LEU A 39 8.78 20.25 0.66
CA LEU A 39 7.33 20.07 0.65
C LEU A 39 6.81 19.74 -0.75
N CYS A 40 7.27 20.46 -1.78
CA CYS A 40 6.90 20.17 -3.17
C CYS A 40 7.31 18.75 -3.59
N VAL A 41 8.52 18.31 -3.23
CA VAL A 41 8.99 16.95 -3.49
C VAL A 41 8.12 15.92 -2.76
N ALA A 42 7.81 16.15 -1.48
CA ALA A 42 6.97 15.25 -0.69
C ALA A 42 5.55 15.12 -1.25
N ILE A 43 4.95 16.23 -1.71
CA ILE A 43 3.64 16.23 -2.37
C ILE A 43 3.71 15.45 -3.68
N THR A 44 4.77 15.66 -4.48
CA THR A 44 4.96 14.95 -5.75
C THR A 44 5.11 13.44 -5.52
N ASP A 45 5.91 13.04 -4.54
CA ASP A 45 6.07 11.64 -4.14
C ASP A 45 4.73 11.03 -3.69
N LEU A 46 3.94 11.77 -2.90
CA LEU A 46 2.60 11.34 -2.47
C LEU A 46 1.64 11.14 -3.65
N LEU A 47 1.65 12.05 -4.63
CA LEU A 47 0.77 11.98 -5.80
C LEU A 47 1.12 10.81 -6.74
N ILE A 48 2.39 10.41 -6.80
CA ILE A 48 2.88 9.33 -7.67
C ILE A 48 2.89 7.97 -6.96
N SER A 49 2.83 7.96 -5.63
CA SER A 49 2.94 6.74 -4.83
C SER A 49 1.82 5.73 -5.16
N PRO A 50 2.17 4.44 -5.38
CA PRO A 50 1.18 3.39 -5.58
C PRO A 50 0.21 3.31 -4.40
N THR A 51 -1.07 3.19 -4.70
CA THR A 51 -2.12 3.10 -3.67
C THR A 51 -2.74 1.70 -3.71
N PRO A 52 -2.94 1.03 -2.56
CA PRO A 52 -3.59 -0.28 -2.50
C PRO A 52 -4.98 -0.29 -3.14
N ARG A 53 -5.68 0.86 -3.16
CA ARG A 53 -6.98 1.06 -3.82
C ARG A 53 -6.99 0.79 -5.33
N ARG A 54 -5.81 0.69 -5.96
CA ARG A 54 -5.69 0.36 -7.39
C ARG A 54 -5.45 -1.14 -7.63
N VAL A 55 -5.48 -1.97 -6.60
CA VAL A 55 -5.58 -3.42 -6.78
C VAL A 55 -7.05 -3.80 -6.69
N GLN A 56 -7.62 -4.24 -7.80
CA GLN A 56 -8.99 -4.75 -7.82
C GLN A 56 -8.96 -6.23 -7.47
N VAL A 57 -9.80 -6.64 -6.53
CA VAL A 57 -9.93 -8.03 -6.08
C VAL A 57 -11.37 -8.45 -6.27
N GLU A 58 -11.57 -9.55 -7.00
CA GLU A 58 -12.87 -10.15 -7.21
C GLU A 58 -12.84 -11.59 -6.69
N ARG A 59 -13.87 -11.95 -5.92
CA ARG A 59 -14.03 -13.28 -5.35
C ARG A 59 -15.14 -14.01 -6.08
N SER A 60 -14.81 -15.16 -6.65
CA SER A 60 -15.77 -16.05 -7.30
C SER A 60 -15.87 -17.36 -6.51
N VAL A 61 -17.07 -17.67 -6.02
CA VAL A 61 -17.41 -18.92 -5.36
C VAL A 61 -18.81 -19.34 -5.78
N SER A 62 -19.12 -20.64 -5.70
CA SER A 62 -20.48 -21.13 -5.94
C SER A 62 -21.50 -20.44 -5.03
N GLU A 63 -22.69 -20.16 -5.59
CA GLU A 63 -23.82 -19.57 -4.85
C GLU A 63 -24.29 -20.48 -3.71
N VAL A 64 -24.21 -21.79 -3.93
CA VAL A 64 -24.55 -22.82 -2.93
C VAL A 64 -23.28 -23.56 -2.55
N LEU A 65 -22.99 -23.61 -1.25
CA LEU A 65 -21.85 -24.33 -0.68
C LEU A 65 -22.29 -25.65 -0.07
N SER A 66 -21.49 -26.69 -0.28
CA SER A 66 -21.67 -27.98 0.39
C SER A 66 -21.15 -27.89 1.82
N VAL A 67 -22.01 -28.18 2.80
CA VAL A 67 -21.67 -28.14 4.23
C VAL A 67 -20.71 -29.25 4.59
N GLY A 68 -19.64 -28.93 5.32
CA GLY A 68 -18.64 -29.91 5.73
C GLY A 68 -17.74 -30.44 4.62
N ALA A 69 -17.82 -29.90 3.40
CA ALA A 69 -16.96 -30.25 2.27
C ALA A 69 -16.12 -29.06 1.79
N ASP A 70 -14.99 -29.35 1.14
CA ASP A 70 -14.17 -28.33 0.49
C ASP A 70 -14.89 -27.76 -0.74
N ASN A 71 -15.24 -26.47 -0.70
CA ASN A 71 -15.80 -25.75 -1.83
C ASN A 71 -14.69 -24.95 -2.51
N PRO A 72 -14.45 -25.13 -3.83
CA PRO A 72 -13.44 -24.36 -4.54
C PRO A 72 -13.86 -22.90 -4.65
N ALA A 73 -12.93 -22.01 -4.37
CA ALA A 73 -13.09 -20.58 -4.52
C ALA A 73 -11.88 -19.99 -5.26
N VAL A 74 -12.12 -18.91 -6.00
CA VAL A 74 -11.11 -18.23 -6.81
C VAL A 74 -11.10 -16.75 -6.45
N LEU A 75 -9.91 -16.22 -6.16
CA LEU A 75 -9.66 -14.80 -6.05
C LEU A 75 -8.94 -14.34 -7.31
N VAL A 76 -9.51 -13.35 -8.01
CA VAL A 76 -8.92 -12.73 -9.19
C VAL A 76 -8.40 -11.35 -8.79
N PHE A 77 -7.11 -11.15 -8.97
CA PHE A 77 -6.41 -9.92 -8.65
C PHE A 77 -6.06 -9.20 -9.95
N GLN A 78 -6.37 -7.91 -10.04
CA GLN A 78 -5.90 -7.05 -11.12
C GLN A 78 -5.13 -5.87 -10.52
N ASN A 79 -3.84 -5.77 -10.85
CA ASN A 79 -3.04 -4.63 -10.46
C ASN A 79 -3.19 -3.48 -11.47
N ARG A 80 -3.86 -2.39 -11.08
CA ARG A 80 -4.01 -1.18 -11.91
C ARG A 80 -2.97 -0.10 -11.57
N ASN A 81 -1.90 -0.46 -10.88
CA ASN A 81 -0.75 0.42 -10.65
C ASN A 81 0.28 0.28 -11.78
N THR A 82 1.09 1.32 -11.95
CA THR A 82 2.26 1.33 -12.84
C THR A 82 3.49 0.63 -12.24
N ARG A 83 3.40 0.16 -10.99
CA ARG A 83 4.47 -0.55 -10.26
C ARG A 83 3.98 -1.92 -9.81
N ALA A 84 4.93 -2.83 -9.62
CA ALA A 84 4.66 -4.14 -9.07
C ALA A 84 4.19 -4.03 -7.60
N VAL A 85 3.28 -4.91 -7.19
CA VAL A 85 2.75 -4.98 -5.83
C VAL A 85 3.01 -6.39 -5.30
N GLU A 86 3.73 -6.48 -4.19
CA GLU A 86 3.84 -7.71 -3.40
C GLU A 86 2.70 -7.73 -2.38
N ALA A 87 1.92 -8.81 -2.38
CA ALA A 87 0.73 -8.93 -1.54
C ALA A 87 0.71 -10.30 -0.85
N THR A 88 0.35 -10.30 0.43
CA THR A 88 -0.02 -11.50 1.18
C THR A 88 -1.53 -11.51 1.32
N VAL A 89 -2.16 -12.56 0.80
CA VAL A 89 -3.60 -12.67 0.67
C VAL A 89 -4.15 -13.55 1.79
N HIS A 90 -5.22 -13.08 2.42
CA HIS A 90 -6.04 -13.81 3.37
C HIS A 90 -7.53 -13.64 2.99
N ASP A 91 -8.36 -14.63 3.26
CA ASP A 91 -9.82 -14.55 3.14
C ASP A 91 -10.44 -14.72 4.54
N ASP A 92 -11.35 -13.82 4.91
CA ASP A 92 -12.13 -13.91 6.13
C ASP A 92 -13.55 -14.37 5.78
N ALA A 93 -13.69 -15.68 5.59
CA ALA A 93 -14.94 -16.31 5.16
C ALA A 93 -16.02 -16.32 6.26
N GLY A 94 -15.74 -15.79 7.46
CA GLY A 94 -16.65 -15.75 8.61
C GLY A 94 -16.39 -16.86 9.64
N PRO A 95 -17.05 -16.79 10.81
CA PRO A 95 -16.65 -17.52 12.03
C PRO A 95 -16.86 -19.04 11.98
N LEU A 96 -17.73 -19.54 11.10
CA LEU A 96 -18.00 -20.97 10.94
C LEU A 96 -17.26 -21.58 9.76
N CYS A 97 -16.61 -20.76 8.94
CA CYS A 97 -15.91 -21.22 7.75
C CYS A 97 -14.42 -21.47 8.03
N ARG A 98 -13.85 -22.45 7.35
CA ARG A 98 -12.41 -22.70 7.30
C ARG A 98 -11.90 -22.48 5.89
N THR A 99 -10.79 -21.77 5.75
CA THR A 99 -10.10 -21.60 4.47
C THR A 99 -8.89 -22.52 4.44
N SER A 100 -8.68 -23.25 3.33
CA SER A 100 -7.43 -23.98 3.09
C SER A 100 -6.61 -23.28 2.00
N LYS A 101 -5.28 -23.48 2.03
CA LYS A 101 -4.32 -22.87 1.10
C LYS A 101 -4.26 -21.34 1.18
N LEU A 102 -4.62 -20.74 2.30
CA LEU A 102 -4.36 -19.33 2.60
C LEU A 102 -3.68 -19.23 3.97
N PRO A 103 -2.79 -18.25 4.20
CA PRO A 103 -2.38 -17.21 3.25
C PRO A 103 -1.46 -17.67 2.13
N GLN A 104 -1.41 -16.88 1.06
CA GLN A 104 -0.43 -17.00 -0.01
C GLN A 104 0.16 -15.64 -0.35
N THR A 105 1.44 -15.63 -0.72
CA THR A 105 2.13 -14.43 -1.20
C THR A 105 2.21 -14.45 -2.72
N MET A 106 1.96 -13.30 -3.35
CA MET A 106 2.11 -13.11 -4.78
C MET A 106 2.77 -11.78 -5.11
N VAL A 107 3.39 -11.71 -6.28
CA VAL A 107 3.85 -10.46 -6.88
C VAL A 107 3.00 -10.20 -8.12
N LEU A 108 2.23 -9.12 -8.08
CA LEU A 108 1.43 -8.64 -9.19
C LEU A 108 2.24 -7.59 -9.97
N LYS A 109 2.64 -7.91 -11.19
CA LYS A 109 3.31 -6.95 -12.08
C LYS A 109 2.36 -5.80 -12.47
N PRO A 110 2.87 -4.67 -12.96
CA PRO A 110 2.02 -3.57 -13.43
C PRO A 110 1.00 -4.06 -14.47
N TRP A 111 -0.27 -3.71 -14.30
CA TRP A 111 -1.37 -4.07 -15.22
C TRP A 111 -1.66 -5.56 -15.34
N GLU A 112 -1.05 -6.41 -14.50
CA GLU A 112 -1.21 -7.86 -14.54
C GLU A 112 -2.49 -8.31 -13.85
N THR A 113 -3.09 -9.37 -14.40
CA THR A 113 -4.20 -10.10 -13.78
C THR A 113 -3.74 -11.50 -13.40
N VAL A 114 -3.94 -11.90 -12.14
CA VAL A 114 -3.56 -13.21 -11.60
C VAL A 114 -4.75 -13.82 -10.87
N SER A 115 -4.97 -15.11 -11.08
CA SER A 115 -5.99 -15.89 -10.37
C SER A 115 -5.35 -16.79 -9.32
N MET A 116 -5.95 -16.85 -8.13
CA MET A 116 -5.52 -17.67 -7.01
C MET A 116 -6.66 -18.60 -6.59
N HIS A 117 -6.36 -19.89 -6.54
CA HIS A 117 -7.32 -20.92 -6.14
C HIS A 117 -7.11 -21.32 -4.68
N TYR A 118 -8.21 -21.43 -3.94
CA TYR A 118 -8.24 -21.88 -2.55
C TYR A 118 -9.54 -22.67 -2.28
N SER A 119 -9.69 -23.23 -1.08
CA SER A 119 -10.96 -23.85 -0.67
C SER A 119 -11.55 -23.21 0.57
N VAL A 120 -12.88 -23.22 0.64
CA VAL A 120 -13.69 -22.79 1.79
C VAL A 120 -14.58 -23.95 2.21
N GLN A 121 -14.57 -24.26 3.50
CA GLN A 121 -15.42 -25.26 4.12
C GLN A 121 -16.33 -24.59 5.16
N PRO A 122 -17.65 -24.51 4.94
CA PRO A 122 -18.63 -24.05 5.92
C PRO A 122 -19.07 -25.17 6.89
#